data_AF-A0ABC9STS2-F1
#
_entry.id   AF-A0ABC9STS2-F1
#
_cell.length_a   1.000
_cell.length_b   1.000
_cell.length_c   1.000
_cell.angle_alpha   90.00
_cell.angle_beta   90.00
_cell.angle_gamma   90.00
#
_symmetry.space_group_name_H-M   'P 1'
#
loop_
_entity.id
_entity.type
_entity.pdbx_description
1 polymer ?
#
loop_
_entity_poly.entity_id
_entity_poly.type
_entity_poly.pdbx_seq_one_letter_code
_entity_poly.pdbx_strand_id
1 'polypeptide(L)'
;MKTTFVLDIQKDKYEYTSLIVTGRMGDLASNTVDVYIKNGGEPYSLTNLTVFYECVKPDDTAIRDKEGVNIIDAAKGHFTYTFPAEVFSAPGQVKRSFFSIEQGKTFRATTQDFLVISLHDALTGHIESETYISEFDKALEMVKGHRKEIDEANKRIAELTPYIQKKVDETDTKFKGVIGQIQLRVDGVSKQIDAMDVVKKSGDTITGLLEIKSDNAIVLGSRSYKTIFHKGAQGELIFAPSTKEQGDTWDWSKKVEIRTDGTIKQATDTDWIALKTNGVENVPDRPLKYKKTGGLVTVMGSIRNPKNTVIFATLPEGFRPPQDVAFPVVVVTGSTTAAEFTIQKGGGLFVNGVPVNATCHLIASYVV
;
A
#
# COMPACT_ATOMS: atom_id res chain seq x y z
N MET A 1 -5.52 -73.62 -47.19
CA MET A 1 -5.61 -74.49 -46.00
C MET A 1 -4.67 -73.91 -44.96
N LYS A 2 -5.15 -73.58 -43.76
CA LYS A 2 -4.26 -73.19 -42.66
C LYS A 2 -3.66 -74.48 -42.09
N THR A 3 -2.34 -74.57 -42.04
CA THR A 3 -1.66 -75.74 -41.47
C THR A 3 -1.80 -75.69 -39.96
N THR A 4 -2.29 -76.78 -39.35
CA THR A 4 -2.47 -76.87 -37.90
C THR A 4 -1.23 -77.47 -37.24
N PHE A 5 -0.66 -76.76 -36.29
CA PHE A 5 0.50 -77.14 -35.49
C PHE A 5 0.04 -77.48 -34.08
N VAL A 6 0.37 -78.68 -33.62
CA VAL A 6 0.18 -79.09 -32.23
C VAL A 6 1.56 -79.23 -31.61
N LEU A 7 1.91 -78.31 -30.73
CA LEU A 7 3.24 -78.16 -30.15
C LEU A 7 3.18 -78.37 -28.64
N ASP A 8 4.26 -78.87 -28.05
CA ASP A 8 4.31 -79.23 -26.63
C ASP A 8 5.58 -78.69 -25.96
N ILE A 9 5.43 -78.13 -24.77
CA ILE A 9 6.56 -77.54 -24.03
C ILE A 9 7.48 -78.60 -23.41
N GLN A 10 7.02 -79.84 -23.22
CA GLN A 10 7.82 -80.94 -22.66
C GLN A 10 8.84 -81.51 -23.67
N LYS A 11 8.69 -81.26 -24.98
CA LYS A 11 9.62 -81.65 -26.07
C LYS A 11 9.87 -83.17 -26.26
N ASP A 12 9.54 -84.01 -25.29
CA ASP A 12 9.92 -85.42 -25.24
C ASP A 12 9.08 -86.37 -26.11
N LYS A 13 8.15 -85.85 -26.92
CA LYS A 13 7.01 -86.62 -27.44
C LYS A 13 6.72 -86.52 -28.95
N TYR A 14 7.67 -86.30 -29.89
CA TYR A 14 7.23 -86.10 -31.29
C TYR A 14 8.09 -86.68 -32.43
N GLU A 15 7.39 -87.24 -33.41
CA GLU A 15 7.80 -87.53 -34.79
C GLU A 15 7.91 -86.19 -35.57
N TYR A 16 9.09 -85.89 -36.11
CA TYR A 16 9.45 -84.60 -36.72
C TYR A 16 8.84 -84.32 -38.11
N THR A 17 8.08 -85.27 -38.68
CA THR A 17 8.03 -85.41 -40.14
C THR A 17 6.89 -84.67 -40.85
N SER A 18 6.00 -83.95 -40.15
CA SER A 18 4.82 -83.31 -40.79
C SER A 18 4.60 -81.82 -40.54
N LEU A 19 5.40 -81.13 -39.71
CA LEU A 19 5.22 -79.70 -39.42
C LEU A 19 6.22 -78.84 -40.21
N ILE A 20 5.83 -78.48 -41.44
CA ILE A 20 6.66 -77.68 -42.35
C ILE A 20 5.89 -76.42 -42.76
N VAL A 21 6.54 -75.27 -42.65
CA VAL A 21 6.11 -74.02 -43.30
C VAL A 21 7.07 -73.71 -44.44
N THR A 22 6.53 -73.51 -45.63
CA THR A 22 7.33 -73.10 -46.79
C THR A 22 6.83 -71.75 -47.28
N GLY A 23 7.70 -70.75 -47.23
CA GLY A 23 7.45 -69.44 -47.83
C GLY A 23 8.50 -69.13 -48.88
N ARG A 24 8.27 -68.10 -49.67
CA ARG A 24 9.23 -67.55 -50.63
C ARG A 24 9.69 -66.17 -50.17
N MET A 25 10.93 -65.81 -50.48
CA MET A 25 11.41 -64.44 -50.27
C MET A 25 10.50 -63.43 -50.99
N GLY A 26 10.06 -62.40 -50.26
CA GLY A 26 9.07 -61.43 -50.75
C GLY A 26 7.61 -61.77 -50.41
N ASP A 27 7.33 -62.98 -49.90
CA ASP A 27 6.04 -63.27 -49.30
C ASP A 27 5.83 -62.38 -48.06
N LEU A 28 4.71 -61.67 -48.03
CA LEU A 28 4.31 -60.87 -46.87
C LEU A 28 3.45 -61.74 -45.94
N ALA A 29 2.26 -61.27 -45.58
CA ALA A 29 1.35 -61.93 -44.63
C ALA A 29 0.55 -63.12 -45.24
N SER A 30 1.17 -63.95 -46.07
CA SER A 30 0.51 -65.12 -46.70
C SER A 30 0.72 -66.42 -45.93
N ASN A 31 1.78 -66.50 -45.10
CA ASN A 31 2.14 -67.69 -44.35
C ASN A 31 1.56 -67.61 -42.93
N THR A 32 0.44 -68.30 -42.69
CA THR A 32 -0.22 -68.37 -41.38
C THR A 32 -0.44 -69.81 -40.95
N VAL A 33 -0.07 -70.12 -39.70
CA VAL A 33 -0.33 -71.41 -39.04
C VAL A 33 -1.36 -71.26 -37.93
N ASP A 34 -2.10 -72.32 -37.67
CA ASP A 34 -3.05 -72.45 -36.56
C ASP A 34 -2.39 -73.31 -35.48
N VAL A 35 -2.14 -72.78 -34.28
CA VAL A 35 -1.22 -73.38 -33.29
C VAL A 35 -1.95 -73.71 -32.00
N TYR A 36 -1.75 -74.93 -31.49
CA TYR A 36 -2.20 -75.38 -30.18
C TYR A 36 -1.00 -75.76 -29.32
N ILE A 37 -0.85 -75.12 -28.16
CA ILE A 37 0.21 -75.42 -27.19
C ILE A 37 -0.28 -76.41 -26.15
N LYS A 38 0.56 -77.40 -25.87
CA LYS A 38 0.33 -78.46 -24.89
C LYS A 38 1.44 -78.53 -23.86
N ASN A 39 1.15 -79.19 -22.74
CA ASN A 39 2.12 -79.60 -21.73
C ASN A 39 1.87 -81.06 -21.37
N GLY A 40 2.69 -81.96 -21.91
CA GLY A 40 2.55 -83.40 -21.70
C GLY A 40 1.32 -84.01 -22.38
N GLY A 41 0.82 -83.37 -23.43
CA GLY A 41 -0.37 -83.79 -24.20
C GLY A 41 -1.66 -83.04 -23.87
N GLU A 42 -1.74 -82.37 -22.71
CA GLU A 42 -2.89 -81.57 -22.28
C GLU A 42 -2.79 -80.12 -22.75
N PRO A 43 -3.90 -79.43 -23.07
CA PRO A 43 -3.89 -78.01 -23.45
C PRO A 43 -3.19 -77.14 -22.41
N TYR A 44 -2.31 -76.24 -22.88
CA TYR A 44 -1.54 -75.34 -22.02
C TYR A 44 -2.08 -73.90 -22.10
N SER A 45 -2.59 -73.39 -20.98
CA SER A 45 -3.16 -72.03 -20.93
C SER A 45 -2.09 -70.95 -21.15
N LEU A 46 -2.39 -70.01 -22.04
CA LEU A 46 -1.60 -68.83 -22.37
C LEU A 46 -2.10 -67.57 -21.64
N THR A 47 -2.99 -67.73 -20.65
CA THR A 47 -3.54 -66.59 -19.90
C THR A 47 -2.44 -65.83 -19.17
N ASN A 48 -2.34 -64.51 -19.39
CA ASN A 48 -1.27 -63.63 -18.87
C ASN A 48 0.15 -64.01 -19.32
N LEU A 49 0.27 -64.78 -20.40
CA LEU A 49 1.55 -65.12 -21.03
C LEU A 49 1.65 -64.46 -22.41
N THR A 50 2.87 -64.12 -22.80
CA THR A 50 3.18 -63.61 -24.13
C THR A 50 3.82 -64.72 -24.94
N VAL A 51 3.33 -64.94 -26.16
CA VAL A 51 3.95 -65.87 -27.11
C VAL A 51 4.84 -65.08 -28.06
N PHE A 52 6.05 -65.58 -28.28
CA PHE A 52 6.92 -65.12 -29.36
C PHE A 52 7.23 -66.28 -30.28
N TYR A 53 7.29 -66.00 -31.57
CA TYR A 53 8.01 -66.81 -32.52
C TYR A 53 9.50 -66.43 -32.49
N GLU A 54 10.36 -67.43 -32.45
CA GLU A 54 11.80 -67.21 -32.48
C GLU A 54 12.44 -68.12 -33.54
N CYS A 55 13.31 -67.55 -34.37
CA CYS A 55 14.09 -68.35 -35.30
C CYS A 55 15.48 -67.82 -35.58
N VAL A 56 16.35 -68.70 -36.07
CA VAL A 56 17.65 -68.34 -36.65
C VAL A 56 17.65 -68.75 -38.12
N LYS A 57 17.78 -67.77 -39.01
CA LYS A 57 17.75 -67.94 -40.45
C LYS A 57 19.02 -68.63 -40.97
N PRO A 58 19.03 -69.08 -42.24
CA PRO A 58 20.21 -69.71 -42.85
C PRO A 58 21.51 -68.89 -42.75
N ASP A 59 21.40 -67.57 -42.77
CA ASP A 59 22.51 -66.60 -42.72
C ASP A 59 22.91 -66.15 -41.29
N ASP A 60 22.43 -66.85 -40.26
CA ASP A 60 22.67 -66.59 -38.83
C ASP A 60 21.98 -65.34 -38.23
N THR A 61 21.19 -64.59 -39.01
CA THR A 61 20.36 -63.53 -38.43
C THR A 61 19.11 -64.09 -37.76
N ALA A 62 18.63 -63.42 -36.70
CA ALA A 62 17.57 -63.95 -35.84
C ALA A 62 16.26 -63.16 -35.96
N ILE A 63 15.14 -63.85 -35.77
CA ILE A 63 13.81 -63.25 -35.68
C ILE A 63 13.27 -63.52 -34.29
N ARG A 64 12.72 -62.49 -33.66
CA ARG A 64 11.89 -62.60 -32.46
C ARG A 64 10.65 -61.74 -32.62
N ASP A 65 9.52 -62.39 -32.82
CA ASP A 65 8.28 -61.72 -33.19
C ASP A 65 7.12 -62.14 -32.30
N LYS A 66 6.34 -61.17 -31.83
CA LYS A 66 5.05 -61.42 -31.17
C LYS A 66 3.88 -60.84 -31.96
N GLU A 67 4.13 -59.99 -32.95
CA GLU A 67 3.08 -59.24 -33.65
C GLU A 67 2.30 -60.12 -34.61
N GLY A 68 2.92 -61.18 -35.13
CA GLY A 68 2.23 -62.22 -35.87
C GLY A 68 1.27 -63.07 -35.04
N VAL A 69 1.34 -63.03 -33.70
CA VAL A 69 0.51 -63.84 -32.81
C VAL A 69 -0.86 -63.21 -32.62
N ASN A 70 -1.90 -63.96 -32.97
CA ASN A 70 -3.29 -63.62 -32.69
C ASN A 70 -3.93 -64.74 -31.85
N ILE A 71 -4.10 -64.48 -30.55
CA ILE A 71 -4.68 -65.42 -29.58
C ILE A 71 -6.16 -65.66 -29.90
N ILE A 72 -6.56 -66.91 -30.09
CA ILE A 72 -7.94 -67.31 -30.39
C ILE A 72 -8.65 -67.80 -29.13
N ASP A 73 -8.04 -68.72 -28.38
CA ASP A 73 -8.53 -69.23 -27.10
C ASP A 73 -7.33 -69.44 -26.16
N ALA A 74 -7.07 -68.41 -25.33
CA ALA A 74 -5.95 -68.41 -24.40
C ALA A 74 -6.01 -69.57 -23.40
N ALA A 75 -7.20 -69.95 -22.94
CA ALA A 75 -7.36 -71.00 -21.93
C ALA A 75 -6.96 -72.39 -22.47
N LYS A 76 -7.09 -72.60 -23.79
CA LYS A 76 -6.74 -73.85 -24.47
C LYS A 76 -5.40 -73.80 -25.21
N GLY A 77 -4.64 -72.72 -25.07
CA GLY A 77 -3.37 -72.55 -25.76
C GLY A 77 -3.48 -72.43 -27.27
N HIS A 78 -4.60 -71.90 -27.77
CA HIS A 78 -4.88 -71.80 -29.20
C HIS A 78 -4.67 -70.38 -29.72
N PHE A 79 -3.84 -70.24 -30.74
CA PHE A 79 -3.60 -68.98 -31.44
C PHE A 79 -3.29 -69.23 -32.91
N THR A 80 -3.46 -68.22 -33.75
CA THR A 80 -2.89 -68.22 -35.10
C THR A 80 -1.61 -67.41 -35.10
N TYR A 81 -0.62 -67.84 -35.88
CA TYR A 81 0.60 -67.08 -36.10
C TYR A 81 0.81 -66.81 -37.58
N THR A 82 0.93 -65.54 -37.94
CA THR A 82 1.33 -65.12 -39.28
C THR A 82 2.81 -64.75 -39.26
N PHE A 83 3.61 -65.44 -40.07
CA PHE A 83 5.05 -65.18 -40.14
C PHE A 83 5.30 -63.81 -40.79
N PRO A 84 6.15 -62.96 -40.21
CA PRO A 84 6.55 -61.70 -40.82
C PRO A 84 7.50 -61.98 -42.01
N ALA A 85 7.55 -61.06 -42.97
CA ALA A 85 8.30 -61.24 -44.23
C ALA A 85 9.80 -61.48 -43.99
N GLU A 86 10.31 -60.90 -42.90
CA GLU A 86 11.68 -60.98 -42.40
C GLU A 86 12.12 -62.42 -42.10
N VAL A 87 11.18 -63.34 -41.84
CA VAL A 87 11.47 -64.78 -41.66
C VAL A 87 11.98 -65.41 -42.95
N PHE A 88 11.45 -64.98 -44.09
CA PHE A 88 11.75 -65.55 -45.40
C PHE A 88 12.80 -64.75 -46.18
N SER A 89 13.44 -63.75 -45.58
CA SER A 89 14.42 -62.87 -46.24
C SER A 89 15.77 -63.54 -46.56
N ALA A 90 16.03 -64.74 -46.03
CA ALA A 90 17.24 -65.52 -46.33
C ALA A 90 16.85 -66.90 -46.88
N PRO A 91 17.12 -67.19 -48.16
CA PRO A 91 16.81 -68.49 -48.76
C PRO A 91 17.53 -69.65 -48.09
N GLY A 92 16.83 -70.78 -47.95
CA GLY A 92 17.32 -71.99 -47.30
C GLY A 92 16.45 -72.44 -46.13
N GLN A 93 16.88 -73.53 -45.49
CA GLN A 93 16.20 -74.05 -44.31
C GLN A 93 16.60 -73.25 -43.06
N VAL A 94 15.61 -72.73 -42.36
CA VAL A 94 15.80 -72.05 -41.06
C VAL A 94 16.46 -73.02 -40.09
N LYS A 95 17.54 -72.58 -39.43
CA LYS A 95 18.40 -73.42 -38.58
C LYS A 95 17.68 -73.88 -37.32
N ARG A 96 16.86 -73.00 -36.73
CA ARG A 96 16.04 -73.24 -35.54
C ARG A 96 14.77 -72.41 -35.62
N SER A 97 13.63 -72.98 -35.25
CA SER A 97 12.34 -72.30 -35.31
C SER A 97 11.39 -72.90 -34.29
N PHE A 98 10.92 -72.09 -33.34
CA PHE A 98 10.06 -72.53 -32.25
C PHE A 98 9.22 -71.36 -31.71
N PHE A 99 8.24 -71.65 -30.87
CA PHE A 99 7.54 -70.64 -30.08
C PHE A 99 8.08 -70.61 -28.65
N SER A 100 8.32 -69.41 -28.11
CA SER A 100 8.56 -69.18 -26.70
C SER A 100 7.31 -68.60 -26.04
N ILE A 101 7.04 -69.03 -24.81
CA ILE A 101 5.94 -68.55 -23.99
C ILE A 101 6.56 -67.96 -22.73
N GLU A 102 6.32 -66.68 -22.49
CA GLU A 102 6.98 -65.91 -21.45
C GLU A 102 6.00 -65.18 -20.55
N GLN A 103 6.43 -64.95 -19.30
CA GLN A 103 5.83 -63.97 -18.41
C GLN A 103 6.91 -62.98 -17.99
N GLY A 104 7.02 -61.87 -18.71
CA GLY A 104 8.08 -60.88 -18.49
C GLY A 104 9.48 -61.54 -18.39
N LYS A 105 10.22 -61.24 -17.32
CA LYS A 105 11.53 -61.85 -17.03
C LYS A 105 11.46 -63.02 -16.04
N THR A 106 10.27 -63.42 -15.60
CA THR A 106 10.10 -64.34 -14.47
C THR A 106 9.82 -65.78 -14.89
N PHE A 107 9.35 -66.00 -16.12
CA PHE A 107 9.07 -67.33 -16.64
C PHE A 107 9.31 -67.40 -18.14
N ARG A 108 9.86 -68.53 -18.59
CA ARG A 108 10.01 -68.86 -20.01
C ARG A 108 9.87 -70.37 -20.21
N ALA A 109 9.01 -70.76 -21.14
CA ALA A 109 8.93 -72.10 -21.72
C ALA A 109 9.06 -72.01 -23.24
N THR A 110 9.46 -73.09 -23.90
CA THR A 110 9.57 -73.16 -25.36
C THR A 110 8.96 -74.45 -25.87
N THR A 111 8.45 -74.42 -27.09
CA THR A 111 8.03 -75.64 -27.80
C THR A 111 9.23 -76.43 -28.31
N GLN A 112 8.95 -77.58 -28.92
CA GLN A 112 9.88 -78.21 -29.85
C GLN A 112 10.12 -77.34 -31.09
N ASP A 113 11.19 -77.64 -31.83
CA ASP A 113 11.47 -77.03 -33.12
C ASP A 113 10.54 -77.59 -34.22
N PHE A 114 10.23 -76.75 -35.22
CA PHE A 114 9.56 -77.15 -36.46
C PHE A 114 10.29 -76.63 -37.69
N LEU A 115 10.00 -77.17 -38.87
CA LEU A 115 10.71 -76.81 -40.09
C LEU A 115 10.11 -75.57 -40.75
N VAL A 116 10.97 -74.61 -41.07
CA VAL A 116 10.64 -73.46 -41.91
C VAL A 116 11.63 -73.40 -43.06
N ILE A 117 11.11 -73.34 -44.29
CA ILE A 117 11.90 -73.30 -45.52
C ILE A 117 11.59 -71.99 -46.24
N SER A 118 12.64 -71.20 -46.51
CA SER A 118 12.55 -70.04 -47.39
C SER A 118 13.05 -70.39 -48.80
N LEU A 119 12.22 -70.17 -49.80
CA LEU A 119 12.55 -70.34 -51.22
C LEU A 119 13.08 -69.04 -51.83
N HIS A 120 13.96 -69.15 -52.82
CA HIS A 120 14.46 -68.01 -53.60
C HIS A 120 13.32 -67.27 -54.32
N ASP A 121 13.42 -65.96 -54.50
CA ASP A 121 12.58 -65.21 -55.43
C ASP A 121 13.03 -65.39 -56.88
N ALA A 122 12.24 -64.88 -57.84
CA ALA A 122 12.51 -65.02 -59.27
C ALA A 122 13.42 -63.91 -59.84
N LEU A 123 13.52 -62.79 -59.13
CA LEU A 123 14.33 -61.60 -59.41
C LEU A 123 14.92 -61.22 -58.07
N THR A 124 16.21 -60.92 -57.91
CA THR A 124 16.92 -60.71 -56.61
C THR A 124 16.41 -59.50 -55.79
N GLY A 125 15.09 -59.35 -55.62
CA GLY A 125 14.40 -58.25 -54.97
C GLY A 125 14.56 -58.36 -53.47
N HIS A 126 15.78 -58.06 -53.02
CA HIS A 126 16.26 -58.24 -51.65
C HIS A 126 15.36 -57.52 -50.64
N ILE A 127 14.68 -58.31 -49.79
CA ILE A 127 14.52 -57.90 -48.40
C ILE A 127 15.89 -58.16 -47.77
N GLU A 128 16.57 -57.10 -47.30
CA GLU A 128 17.83 -57.26 -46.60
C GLU A 128 17.61 -58.13 -45.37
N SER A 129 18.41 -59.19 -45.25
CA SER A 129 18.25 -60.13 -44.17
C SER A 129 18.96 -59.61 -42.93
N GLU A 130 18.18 -59.06 -42.01
CA GLU A 130 18.67 -58.54 -40.73
C GLU A 130 18.07 -59.30 -39.55
N THR A 131 18.57 -58.97 -38.35
CA THR A 131 17.94 -59.40 -37.10
C THR A 131 16.68 -58.57 -36.85
N TYR A 132 15.52 -59.22 -36.76
CA TYR A 132 14.23 -58.57 -36.53
C TYR A 132 13.71 -58.86 -35.14
N ILE A 133 13.40 -57.81 -34.38
CA ILE A 133 12.75 -57.91 -33.08
C ILE A 133 11.59 -56.91 -33.06
N SER A 134 10.38 -57.43 -33.18
CA SER A 134 9.15 -56.63 -33.32
C SER A 134 8.94 -55.54 -32.24
N GLU A 135 9.43 -55.78 -31.03
CA GLU A 135 9.33 -54.81 -29.93
C GLU A 135 10.22 -53.58 -30.14
N PHE A 136 11.37 -53.72 -30.81
CA PHE A 136 12.24 -52.58 -31.12
C PHE A 136 11.63 -51.67 -32.19
N ASP A 137 10.96 -52.22 -33.19
CA ASP A 137 10.30 -51.41 -34.22
C ASP A 137 9.15 -50.59 -33.64
N LYS A 138 8.35 -51.20 -32.76
CA LYS A 138 7.32 -50.47 -32.00
C LYS A 138 7.94 -49.34 -31.16
N ALA A 139 9.05 -49.61 -30.48
CA ALA A 139 9.75 -48.58 -29.71
C ALA A 139 10.25 -47.44 -30.61
N LEU A 140 10.79 -47.76 -31.78
CA LEU A 140 11.27 -46.78 -32.75
C LEU A 140 10.14 -45.90 -33.30
N GLU A 141 8.99 -46.48 -33.63
CA GLU A 141 7.82 -45.73 -34.09
C GLU A 141 7.27 -44.81 -33.00
N MET A 142 7.20 -45.27 -31.75
CA MET A 142 6.83 -44.40 -30.62
C MET A 142 7.81 -43.22 -30.46
N VAL A 143 9.11 -43.46 -30.56
CA VAL A 143 10.14 -42.41 -30.49
C VAL A 143 9.98 -41.40 -31.64
N LYS A 144 9.70 -41.86 -32.87
CA LYS A 144 9.41 -40.97 -34.01
C LYS A 144 8.16 -40.13 -33.76
N GLY A 145 7.11 -40.71 -33.17
CA GLY A 145 5.89 -40.02 -32.76
C GLY A 145 6.18 -38.88 -31.76
N HIS A 146 6.85 -39.20 -30.65
CA HIS A 146 7.21 -38.20 -29.64
C HIS A 146 8.10 -37.09 -30.20
N ARG A 147 9.01 -37.40 -31.13
CA ARG A 147 9.86 -36.39 -31.77
C ARG A 147 9.03 -35.37 -32.56
N LYS A 148 7.99 -35.81 -33.28
CA LYS A 148 7.07 -34.90 -33.99
C LYS A 148 6.35 -33.97 -33.01
N GLU A 149 5.86 -34.49 -31.90
CA GLU A 149 5.19 -33.68 -30.87
C GLU A 149 6.14 -32.61 -30.26
N ILE A 150 7.41 -32.99 -30.01
CA ILE A 150 8.43 -32.06 -29.53
C ILE A 150 8.71 -30.96 -30.56
N ASP A 151 8.85 -31.32 -31.84
CA ASP A 151 9.11 -30.34 -32.91
C ASP A 151 7.93 -29.36 -33.08
N GLU A 152 6.70 -29.84 -32.99
CA GLU A 152 5.50 -28.99 -33.00
C GLU A 152 5.43 -28.07 -31.78
N ALA A 153 5.73 -28.59 -30.59
CA ALA A 153 5.79 -27.78 -29.37
C ALA A 153 6.87 -26.69 -29.47
N ASN A 154 8.06 -27.03 -29.97
CA ASN A 154 9.14 -26.08 -30.20
C ASN A 154 8.75 -24.99 -31.20
N LYS A 155 8.02 -25.33 -32.27
CA LYS A 155 7.49 -24.34 -33.22
C LYS A 155 6.52 -23.36 -32.54
N ARG A 156 5.59 -23.87 -31.72
CA ARG A 156 4.65 -23.02 -30.96
C ARG A 156 5.38 -22.10 -29.97
N ILE A 157 6.41 -22.61 -29.28
CA ILE A 157 7.25 -21.81 -28.36
C ILE A 157 7.97 -20.68 -29.12
N ALA A 158 8.51 -20.98 -30.31
CA ALA A 158 9.19 -20.01 -31.15
C ALA A 158 8.25 -18.88 -31.62
N GLU A 159 6.97 -19.18 -31.89
CA GLU A 159 5.95 -18.19 -32.26
C GLU A 159 5.45 -17.37 -31.06
N LEU A 160 5.36 -17.97 -29.87
CA LEU A 160 4.92 -17.27 -28.65
C LEU A 160 5.92 -16.22 -28.16
N THR A 161 7.21 -16.48 -28.31
CA THR A 161 8.29 -15.59 -27.87
C THR A 161 8.14 -14.16 -28.43
N PRO A 162 8.07 -13.94 -29.76
CA PRO A 162 7.90 -12.59 -30.32
C PRO A 162 6.53 -11.99 -30.01
N TYR A 163 5.48 -12.80 -29.87
CA TYR A 163 4.16 -12.30 -29.50
C TYR A 163 4.16 -11.70 -28.09
N ILE A 164 4.79 -12.38 -27.12
CA ILE A 164 4.96 -11.88 -25.76
C ILE A 164 5.79 -10.61 -25.77
N GLN A 165 6.91 -10.58 -26.51
CA GLN A 165 7.76 -9.39 -26.60
C GLN A 165 6.97 -8.19 -27.16
N LYS A 166 6.21 -8.38 -28.23
CA LYS A 166 5.34 -7.33 -28.79
C LYS A 166 4.34 -6.80 -27.75
N LYS A 167 3.72 -7.68 -26.96
CA LYS A 167 2.78 -7.27 -25.91
C LYS A 167 3.45 -6.52 -24.76
N VAL A 168 4.68 -6.90 -24.42
CA VAL A 168 5.52 -6.15 -23.46
C VAL A 168 5.81 -4.76 -23.99
N ASP A 169 6.25 -4.62 -25.24
CA ASP A 169 6.59 -3.32 -25.85
C ASP A 169 5.38 -2.39 -25.99
N GLU A 170 4.21 -2.93 -26.40
CA GLU A 170 2.93 -2.20 -26.43
C GLU A 170 2.56 -1.67 -25.04
N THR A 171 2.81 -2.47 -24.00
CA THR A 171 2.49 -2.12 -22.62
C THR A 171 3.48 -1.09 -22.07
N ASP A 172 4.77 -1.24 -22.32
CA ASP A 172 5.82 -0.28 -21.94
C ASP A 172 5.56 1.11 -22.56
N THR A 173 5.18 1.15 -23.84
CA THR A 173 4.82 2.38 -24.54
C THR A 173 3.64 3.09 -23.87
N LYS A 174 2.60 2.35 -23.48
CA LYS A 174 1.45 2.90 -22.74
C LYS A 174 1.87 3.46 -21.39
N PHE A 175 2.70 2.73 -20.64
CA PHE A 175 3.19 3.20 -19.34
C PHE A 175 4.01 4.49 -19.47
N LYS A 176 4.93 4.57 -20.44
CA LYS A 176 5.67 5.81 -20.73
C LYS A 176 4.76 6.99 -21.04
N GLY A 177 3.71 6.78 -21.82
CA GLY A 177 2.70 7.80 -22.11
C GLY A 177 1.98 8.30 -20.85
N VAL A 178 1.54 7.39 -19.98
CA VAL A 178 0.88 7.72 -18.70
C VAL A 178 1.83 8.49 -17.78
N ILE A 179 3.08 8.06 -17.64
CA ILE A 179 4.10 8.74 -16.83
C ILE A 179 4.30 10.18 -17.32
N GLY A 180 4.40 10.39 -18.64
CA GLY A 180 4.51 11.73 -19.22
C GLY A 180 3.33 12.64 -18.90
N GLN A 181 2.10 12.13 -18.96
CA GLN A 181 0.89 12.89 -18.60
C GLN A 181 0.85 13.25 -17.11
N ILE A 182 1.23 12.31 -16.24
CA ILE A 182 1.31 12.57 -14.80
C ILE A 182 2.34 13.67 -14.51
N GLN A 183 3.52 13.61 -15.14
CA GLN A 183 4.56 14.62 -14.95
C GLN A 183 4.08 16.00 -15.37
N LEU A 184 3.46 16.13 -16.55
CA LEU A 184 2.89 17.40 -17.01
C LEU A 184 1.86 17.98 -16.02
N ARG A 185 1.01 17.13 -15.44
CA ARG A 185 0.02 17.57 -14.46
C ARG A 185 0.67 18.00 -13.14
N VAL A 186 1.67 17.26 -12.66
CA VAL A 186 2.43 17.60 -11.45
C VAL A 186 3.16 18.93 -11.62
N ASP A 187 3.86 19.12 -12.74
CA ASP A 187 4.56 20.37 -13.05
C ASP A 187 3.59 21.54 -13.16
N GLY A 188 2.42 21.32 -13.76
CA GLY A 188 1.34 22.30 -13.83
C GLY A 188 0.81 22.71 -12.46
N VAL A 189 0.54 21.74 -11.58
CA VAL A 189 0.09 22.01 -10.20
C VAL A 189 1.18 22.72 -9.40
N SER A 190 2.45 22.32 -9.54
CA SER A 190 3.56 23.00 -8.87
C SER A 190 3.62 24.48 -9.25
N LYS A 191 3.56 24.79 -10.55
CA LYS A 191 3.54 26.18 -11.04
C LYS A 191 2.33 26.96 -10.55
N GLN A 192 1.16 26.32 -10.47
CA GLN A 192 -0.03 26.96 -9.91
C GLN A 192 0.19 27.32 -8.44
N ILE A 193 0.73 26.39 -7.63
CA ILE A 193 1.05 26.64 -6.22
C ILE A 193 2.08 27.76 -6.08
N ASP A 194 3.14 27.76 -6.90
CA ASP A 194 4.18 28.80 -6.87
C ASP A 194 3.66 30.19 -7.26
N ALA A 195 2.59 30.24 -8.07
CA ALA A 195 1.92 31.48 -8.47
C ALA A 195 0.80 31.92 -7.50
N MET A 196 0.46 31.13 -6.49
CA MET A 196 -0.56 31.50 -5.52
C MET A 196 0.00 32.49 -4.49
N ASP A 197 -0.78 33.53 -4.18
CA ASP A 197 -0.48 34.51 -3.14
C ASP A 197 -0.81 33.96 -1.72
N VAL A 198 -0.11 32.90 -1.32
CA VAL A 198 -0.30 32.25 -0.01
C VAL A 198 0.81 32.60 0.99
N VAL A 199 0.43 32.81 2.26
CA VAL A 199 1.40 33.05 3.35
C VAL A 199 1.85 31.72 3.96
N LYS A 200 3.15 31.52 4.12
CA LYS A 200 3.73 30.29 4.67
C LYS A 200 3.55 30.19 6.19
N LYS A 201 3.46 28.96 6.72
CA LYS A 201 3.45 28.70 8.18
C LYS A 201 4.74 29.12 8.88
N SER A 202 5.86 29.16 8.14
CA SER A 202 7.15 29.67 8.62
C SER A 202 7.23 31.20 8.65
N GLY A 203 6.17 31.90 8.23
CA GLY A 203 6.17 33.33 7.98
C GLY A 203 6.44 33.67 6.52
N ASP A 204 5.93 34.83 6.10
CA ASP A 204 6.15 35.43 4.78
C ASP A 204 6.06 36.96 4.88
N THR A 205 6.44 37.67 3.80
CA THR A 205 6.31 39.14 3.73
C THR A 205 5.03 39.53 2.98
N ILE A 206 4.13 40.24 3.65
CA ILE A 206 2.95 40.84 3.00
C ILE A 206 3.33 42.26 2.59
N THR A 207 3.64 42.47 1.31
CA THR A 207 3.88 43.80 0.73
C THR A 207 2.55 44.44 0.34
N GLY A 208 2.01 45.32 1.17
CA GLY A 208 0.72 45.99 0.91
C GLY A 208 -0.07 46.27 2.18
N LEU A 209 -1.21 46.94 2.05
CA LEU A 209 -2.14 47.14 3.16
C LEU A 209 -2.89 45.84 3.45
N LEU A 210 -2.73 45.31 4.67
CA LEU A 210 -3.57 44.23 5.17
C LEU A 210 -4.86 44.81 5.75
N GLU A 211 -5.97 44.64 5.04
CA GLU A 211 -7.30 45.06 5.49
C GLU A 211 -8.10 43.85 5.98
N ILE A 212 -8.47 43.84 7.27
CA ILE A 212 -9.29 42.78 7.87
C ILE A 212 -10.74 43.28 7.95
N LYS A 213 -11.57 42.86 6.98
CA LYS A 213 -13.00 43.22 6.87
C LYS A 213 -13.90 42.25 7.62
N SER A 214 -13.56 41.97 8.86
CA SER A 214 -14.43 41.19 9.75
C SER A 214 -14.67 41.98 11.02
N ASP A 215 -15.85 41.84 11.61
CA ASP A 215 -16.14 42.34 12.95
C ASP A 215 -15.35 41.59 14.05
N ASN A 216 -14.63 40.53 13.65
CA ASN A 216 -13.84 39.68 14.53
C ASN A 216 -12.53 40.33 14.96
N ALA A 217 -11.95 39.75 16.01
CA ALA A 217 -10.70 40.21 16.58
C ALA A 217 -9.47 39.45 16.07
N ILE A 218 -8.30 40.10 16.10
CA ILE A 218 -7.01 39.43 15.93
C ILE A 218 -6.54 38.94 17.29
N VAL A 219 -6.18 37.67 17.41
CA VAL A 219 -5.64 37.11 18.64
C VAL A 219 -4.14 36.89 18.47
N LEU A 220 -3.34 37.55 19.30
CA LEU A 220 -1.93 37.25 19.45
C LEU A 220 -1.76 36.29 20.63
N GLY A 221 -1.44 35.03 20.32
CA GLY A 221 -1.19 33.99 21.31
C GLY A 221 0.30 33.67 21.45
N SER A 222 0.72 33.40 22.68
CA SER A 222 2.03 32.78 23.00
C SER A 222 1.78 31.52 23.82
N ARG A 223 2.78 30.95 24.51
CA ARG A 223 2.57 29.90 25.53
C ARG A 223 2.01 30.44 26.87
N SER A 224 1.82 31.76 27.01
CA SER A 224 1.30 32.41 28.21
C SER A 224 -0.10 33.00 27.95
N TYR A 225 -0.43 34.17 28.50
CA TYR A 225 -1.63 34.94 28.20
C TYR A 225 -1.68 35.31 26.72
N LYS A 226 -2.88 35.24 26.14
CA LYS A 226 -3.18 35.76 24.80
C LYS A 226 -3.65 37.21 24.91
N THR A 227 -3.49 37.97 23.83
CA THR A 227 -4.04 39.33 23.71
C THR A 227 -4.95 39.41 22.51
N ILE A 228 -6.16 39.92 22.73
CA ILE A 228 -7.13 40.20 21.68
C ILE A 228 -7.02 41.65 21.21
N PHE A 229 -7.12 41.86 19.90
CA PHE A 229 -7.20 43.15 19.21
C PHE A 229 -8.60 43.20 18.64
N HIS A 230 -9.51 43.85 19.36
CA HIS A 230 -10.93 43.81 19.09
C HIS A 230 -11.42 45.16 18.55
N LYS A 231 -12.29 45.13 17.55
CA LYS A 231 -13.00 46.32 17.10
C LYS A 231 -14.24 46.54 17.96
N GLY A 232 -14.25 47.65 18.72
CA GLY A 232 -15.41 48.07 19.50
C GLY A 232 -16.59 48.45 18.61
N ALA A 233 -17.80 48.40 19.18
CA ALA A 233 -19.04 48.65 18.45
C ALA A 233 -19.15 50.07 17.87
N GLN A 234 -18.41 51.05 18.42
CA GLN A 234 -18.40 52.44 17.95
C GLN A 234 -17.15 52.73 17.11
N GLY A 235 -16.34 51.72 16.82
CA GLY A 235 -15.18 51.81 15.96
C GLY A 235 -13.83 51.85 16.68
N GLU A 236 -13.83 51.76 18.00
CA GLU A 236 -12.63 51.75 18.84
C GLU A 236 -11.73 50.55 18.57
N LEU A 237 -10.44 50.69 18.84
CA LEU A 237 -9.51 49.56 18.89
C LEU A 237 -9.23 49.20 20.35
N ILE A 238 -9.61 47.99 20.74
CA ILE A 238 -9.54 47.51 22.12
C ILE A 238 -8.51 46.40 22.23
N PHE A 239 -7.60 46.53 23.19
CA PHE A 239 -6.67 45.49 23.60
C PHE A 239 -7.12 44.92 24.93
N ALA A 240 -7.25 43.59 25.03
CA ALA A 240 -7.53 42.93 26.31
C ALA A 240 -6.73 41.64 26.46
N PRO A 241 -6.23 41.32 27.66
CA PRO A 241 -5.59 40.03 27.92
C PRO A 241 -6.64 38.92 28.09
N SER A 242 -6.24 37.67 27.88
CA SER A 242 -7.03 36.50 28.30
C SER A 242 -7.19 36.44 29.83
N THR A 243 -8.24 35.80 30.34
CA THR A 243 -8.50 35.65 31.79
C THR A 243 -7.55 34.66 32.49
N LYS A 244 -6.91 33.79 31.71
CA LYS A 244 -5.90 32.82 32.15
C LYS A 244 -4.95 32.51 31.01
N GLU A 245 -3.77 31.96 31.32
CA GLU A 245 -2.83 31.49 30.31
C GLU A 245 -3.50 30.51 29.33
N GLN A 246 -3.19 30.63 28.04
CA GLN A 246 -3.78 29.84 26.94
C GLN A 246 -5.31 29.96 26.79
N GLY A 247 -6.00 30.79 27.58
CA GLY A 247 -7.46 30.91 27.55
C GLY A 247 -8.01 31.67 26.33
N ASP A 248 -9.24 31.35 25.96
CA ASP A 248 -10.01 32.00 24.87
C ASP A 248 -11.13 32.91 25.40
N THR A 249 -11.01 33.35 26.65
CA THR A 249 -11.92 34.31 27.29
C THR A 249 -11.12 35.54 27.69
N TRP A 250 -11.69 36.73 27.48
CA TRP A 250 -10.98 38.01 27.59
C TRP A 250 -11.36 38.77 28.86
N ASP A 251 -10.37 39.32 29.55
CA ASP A 251 -10.54 40.14 30.74
C ASP A 251 -10.72 41.62 30.35
N TRP A 252 -11.96 41.98 30.02
CA TRP A 252 -12.33 43.35 29.63
C TRP A 252 -12.12 44.37 30.75
N SER A 253 -12.00 43.94 32.00
CA SER A 253 -11.71 44.82 33.13
C SER A 253 -10.26 45.34 33.11
N LYS A 254 -9.39 44.74 32.29
CA LYS A 254 -8.00 45.16 32.07
C LYS A 254 -7.76 45.74 30.68
N LYS A 255 -8.84 46.14 29.98
CA LYS A 255 -8.72 46.62 28.61
C LYS A 255 -8.02 47.98 28.52
N VAL A 256 -7.34 48.18 27.40
CA VAL A 256 -6.88 49.48 26.92
C VAL A 256 -7.58 49.75 25.60
N GLU A 257 -8.13 50.95 25.44
CA GLU A 257 -8.97 51.33 24.32
C GLU A 257 -8.39 52.57 23.64
N ILE A 258 -8.15 52.49 22.33
CA ILE A 258 -7.91 53.64 21.47
C ILE A 258 -9.27 54.04 20.91
N ARG A 259 -9.75 55.22 21.33
CA ARG A 259 -11.03 55.76 20.89
C ARG A 259 -10.94 56.33 19.48
N THR A 260 -12.09 56.55 18.88
CA THR A 260 -12.21 57.16 17.54
C THR A 260 -11.70 58.59 17.45
N ASP A 261 -11.58 59.29 18.59
CA ASP A 261 -10.98 60.62 18.69
C ASP A 261 -9.44 60.60 18.84
N GLY A 262 -8.82 59.41 18.82
CA GLY A 262 -7.38 59.22 18.95
C GLY A 262 -6.87 59.19 20.40
N THR A 263 -7.74 59.32 21.41
CA THR A 263 -7.34 59.23 22.82
C THR A 263 -7.24 57.78 23.30
N ILE A 264 -6.43 57.56 24.34
CA ILE A 264 -6.28 56.26 25.00
C ILE A 264 -7.04 56.28 26.33
N LYS A 265 -7.86 55.25 26.57
CA LYS A 265 -8.57 55.03 27.83
C LYS A 265 -8.22 53.67 28.42
N GLN A 266 -7.85 53.63 29.69
CA GLN A 266 -7.77 52.38 30.45
C GLN A 266 -9.11 52.08 31.12
N ALA A 267 -9.38 50.80 31.39
CA ALA A 267 -10.60 50.36 32.07
C ALA A 267 -10.85 51.06 33.43
N THR A 268 -9.79 51.48 34.12
CA THR A 268 -9.85 52.12 35.45
C THR A 268 -9.88 53.65 35.39
N ASP A 269 -9.82 54.25 34.19
CA ASP A 269 -9.90 55.70 34.03
C ASP A 269 -11.32 56.21 34.30
N THR A 270 -11.40 57.40 34.89
CA THR A 270 -12.66 58.08 35.15
C THR A 270 -12.68 59.48 34.58
N ASP A 271 -13.87 59.96 34.26
CA ASP A 271 -14.10 61.39 34.06
C ASP A 271 -14.02 62.13 35.40
N TRP A 272 -14.19 63.45 35.36
CA TRP A 272 -14.28 64.26 36.56
C TRP A 272 -15.51 63.90 37.40
N ILE A 273 -15.27 63.49 38.65
CA ILE A 273 -16.28 63.17 39.64
C ILE A 273 -16.27 64.26 40.72
N ALA A 274 -17.44 64.74 41.11
CA ALA A 274 -17.56 65.69 42.22
C ALA A 274 -17.14 65.03 43.55
N LEU A 275 -16.29 65.70 44.32
CA LEU A 275 -15.86 65.24 45.63
C LEU A 275 -16.73 65.87 46.71
N LYS A 276 -17.46 65.03 47.45
CA LYS A 276 -18.32 65.50 48.54
C LYS A 276 -17.47 66.11 49.66
N THR A 277 -17.85 67.32 50.06
CA THR A 277 -17.23 68.08 51.16
C THR A 277 -18.08 68.04 52.42
N ASN A 278 -17.46 68.18 53.58
CA ASN A 278 -18.09 68.28 54.89
C ASN A 278 -17.37 69.35 55.73
N GLY A 279 -18.13 70.17 56.46
CA GLY A 279 -17.57 71.20 57.35
C GLY A 279 -16.85 72.36 56.64
N VAL A 280 -16.99 72.48 55.31
CA VAL A 280 -16.48 73.60 54.50
C VAL A 280 -17.56 74.06 53.51
N GLU A 281 -17.43 75.28 53.03
CA GLU A 281 -18.34 75.85 52.04
C GLU A 281 -17.83 75.62 50.60
N ASN A 282 -18.75 75.36 49.68
CA ASN A 282 -18.45 75.26 48.26
C ASN A 282 -18.24 76.65 47.65
N VAL A 283 -17.25 76.75 46.77
CA VAL A 283 -17.02 77.96 45.97
C VAL A 283 -17.73 77.82 44.62
N PRO A 284 -18.58 78.79 44.22
CA PRO A 284 -19.23 78.78 42.91
C PRO A 284 -18.23 78.58 41.77
N ASP A 285 -18.63 77.80 40.76
CA ASP A 285 -17.86 77.46 39.56
C ASP A 285 -16.52 76.74 39.78
N ARG A 286 -16.16 76.44 41.03
CA ARG A 286 -14.92 75.75 41.40
C ARG A 286 -15.19 74.57 42.34
N PRO A 287 -16.12 73.66 42.00
CA PRO A 287 -16.43 72.53 42.85
C PRO A 287 -15.18 71.66 43.04
N LEU A 288 -15.03 71.11 44.25
CA LEU A 288 -14.02 70.10 44.50
C LEU A 288 -14.36 68.84 43.69
N LYS A 289 -13.41 68.38 42.89
CA LYS A 289 -13.58 67.24 41.99
C LYS A 289 -12.27 66.49 41.84
N TYR A 290 -12.37 65.24 41.39
CA TYR A 290 -11.24 64.38 41.15
C TYR A 290 -11.45 63.53 39.90
N LYS A 291 -10.36 63.06 39.29
CA LYS A 291 -10.39 62.07 38.22
C LYS A 291 -9.15 61.18 38.29
N LYS A 292 -9.21 60.03 37.64
CA LYS A 292 -8.05 59.17 37.40
C LYS A 292 -7.84 58.97 35.90
N THR A 293 -6.62 59.16 35.43
CA THR A 293 -6.25 58.91 34.03
C THR A 293 -4.87 58.27 33.99
N GLY A 294 -4.77 57.03 33.50
CA GLY A 294 -3.52 56.29 33.40
C GLY A 294 -2.82 56.08 34.75
N GLY A 295 -3.59 55.89 35.83
CA GLY A 295 -3.06 55.78 37.19
C GLY A 295 -2.71 57.13 37.85
N LEU A 296 -2.79 58.25 37.13
CA LEU A 296 -2.63 59.58 37.72
C LEU A 296 -3.98 60.06 38.27
N VAL A 297 -4.06 60.26 39.57
CA VAL A 297 -5.20 60.94 40.20
C VAL A 297 -4.91 62.43 40.24
N THR A 298 -5.88 63.21 39.76
CA THR A 298 -5.88 64.67 39.94
C THR A 298 -7.07 65.06 40.78
N VAL A 299 -6.85 65.82 41.84
CA VAL A 299 -7.88 66.49 42.64
C VAL A 299 -7.74 67.99 42.41
N MET A 300 -8.84 68.68 42.13
CA MET A 300 -8.83 70.13 42.01
C MET A 300 -10.14 70.76 42.45
N GLY A 301 -10.09 72.02 42.86
CA GLY A 301 -11.27 72.82 43.16
C GLY A 301 -10.99 73.90 44.18
N SER A 302 -12.02 74.41 44.83
CA SER A 302 -11.86 75.44 45.85
C SER A 302 -12.84 75.23 47.00
N ILE A 303 -12.38 75.56 48.20
CA ILE A 303 -13.16 75.49 49.43
C ILE A 303 -13.07 76.81 50.17
N ARG A 304 -14.09 77.10 50.98
CA ARG A 304 -14.13 78.27 51.84
C ARG A 304 -14.35 77.86 53.31
N ASN A 305 -13.75 78.64 54.20
CA ASN A 305 -13.83 78.49 55.66
C ASN A 305 -13.33 77.12 56.18
N PRO A 306 -12.19 76.57 55.68
CA PRO A 306 -11.67 75.32 56.23
C PRO A 306 -11.16 75.47 57.66
N LYS A 307 -11.21 74.38 58.41
CA LYS A 307 -10.57 74.25 59.72
C LYS A 307 -9.25 73.51 59.57
N ASN A 308 -8.18 74.03 60.17
CA ASN A 308 -6.86 73.39 60.14
C ASN A 308 -6.94 71.97 60.68
N THR A 309 -6.29 71.05 59.97
CA THR A 309 -6.16 69.61 60.29
C THR A 309 -7.47 68.84 60.44
N VAL A 310 -8.61 69.42 60.06
CA VAL A 310 -9.91 68.73 60.01
C VAL A 310 -10.16 68.19 58.61
N ILE A 311 -10.50 66.91 58.52
CA ILE A 311 -10.83 66.26 57.24
C ILE A 311 -12.13 66.85 56.69
N PHE A 312 -12.05 67.50 55.54
CA PHE A 312 -13.21 68.09 54.86
C PHE A 312 -13.72 67.25 53.69
N ALA A 313 -12.97 66.25 53.22
CA ALA A 313 -13.40 65.33 52.18
C ALA A 313 -12.63 64.00 52.28
N THR A 314 -13.14 62.93 51.67
CA THR A 314 -12.45 61.63 51.63
C THR A 314 -12.53 61.03 50.24
N LEU A 315 -11.38 60.65 49.68
CA LEU A 315 -11.30 59.97 48.40
C LEU A 315 -11.69 58.49 48.50
N PRO A 316 -12.45 57.97 47.52
CA PRO A 316 -12.75 56.55 47.44
C PRO A 316 -11.49 55.68 47.28
N GLU A 317 -11.62 54.40 47.61
CA GLU A 317 -10.60 53.39 47.32
C GLU A 317 -10.29 53.36 45.81
N GLY A 318 -9.02 53.14 45.47
CA GLY A 318 -8.54 53.21 44.09
C GLY A 318 -8.23 54.64 43.58
N PHE A 319 -8.45 55.67 44.40
CA PHE A 319 -8.01 57.06 44.17
C PHE A 319 -7.08 57.60 45.27
N ARG A 320 -6.77 56.79 46.29
CA ARG A 320 -5.99 57.22 47.45
C ARG A 320 -4.48 57.16 47.16
N PRO A 321 -3.68 58.11 47.62
CA PRO A 321 -2.24 58.06 47.44
C PRO A 321 -1.62 56.89 48.24
N PRO A 322 -0.46 56.36 47.81
CA PRO A 322 0.20 55.26 48.50
C PRO A 322 0.72 55.63 49.91
N GLN A 323 0.89 56.93 50.16
CA GLN A 323 1.31 57.54 51.43
C GLN A 323 0.66 58.92 51.59
N ASP A 324 0.82 59.54 52.76
CA ASP A 324 0.41 60.93 52.96
C ASP A 324 1.24 61.85 52.03
N VAL A 325 0.55 62.71 51.29
CA VAL A 325 1.16 63.65 50.35
C VAL A 325 0.65 65.06 50.62
N ALA A 326 1.58 66.00 50.74
CA ALA A 326 1.30 67.41 50.96
C ALA A 326 1.60 68.22 49.70
N PHE A 327 0.73 69.17 49.39
CA PHE A 327 0.80 70.05 48.23
C PHE A 327 0.71 71.51 48.70
N PRO A 328 1.34 72.45 47.99
CA PRO A 328 1.12 73.87 48.26
C PRO A 328 -0.36 74.25 48.00
N VAL A 329 -0.92 75.09 48.86
CA VAL A 329 -2.27 75.65 48.69
C VAL A 329 -2.20 77.15 48.44
N VAL A 330 -3.02 77.63 47.50
CA VAL A 330 -3.17 79.08 47.27
C VAL A 330 -4.31 79.61 48.14
N VAL A 331 -3.98 80.51 49.07
CA VAL A 331 -4.94 81.16 49.98
C VAL A 331 -5.21 82.58 49.47
N VAL A 332 -6.45 82.87 49.09
CA VAL A 332 -6.81 84.15 48.44
C VAL A 332 -7.33 85.20 49.42
N THR A 333 -7.78 84.78 50.60
CA THR A 333 -8.30 85.66 51.64
C THR A 333 -7.65 85.30 52.98
N GLY A 334 -6.89 86.23 53.57
CA GLY A 334 -6.15 86.05 54.83
C GLY A 334 -4.64 86.32 54.72
N SER A 335 -3.94 86.45 55.86
CA SER A 335 -2.47 86.61 55.93
C SER A 335 -1.76 85.32 55.49
N THR A 336 -0.73 85.43 54.64
CA THR A 336 0.01 84.29 54.08
C THR A 336 0.86 83.59 55.14
N THR A 337 0.42 82.41 55.57
CA THR A 337 1.24 81.45 56.32
C THR A 337 1.62 80.29 55.38
N ALA A 338 2.62 79.48 55.76
CA ALA A 338 3.06 78.30 55.01
C ALA A 338 1.97 77.21 55.03
N ALA A 339 0.91 77.45 54.28
CA ALA A 339 -0.26 76.60 54.23
C ALA A 339 0.00 75.39 53.34
N GLU A 340 -0.53 74.24 53.74
CA GLU A 340 -0.46 72.98 52.98
C GLU A 340 -1.86 72.40 52.78
N PHE A 341 -2.01 71.70 51.65
CA PHE A 341 -3.12 70.82 51.36
C PHE A 341 -2.61 69.39 51.38
N THR A 342 -3.10 68.59 52.34
CA THR A 342 -2.63 67.22 52.54
C THR A 342 -3.72 66.22 52.20
N ILE A 343 -3.34 65.20 51.45
CA ILE A 343 -4.15 64.03 51.14
C ILE A 343 -3.49 62.84 51.84
N GLN A 344 -4.18 62.29 52.82
CA GLN A 344 -3.70 61.15 53.59
C GLN A 344 -3.79 59.86 52.77
N LYS A 345 -2.97 58.86 53.13
CA LYS A 345 -3.05 57.48 52.60
C LYS A 345 -4.47 56.89 52.75
N GLY A 346 -5.17 57.24 53.83
CA GLY A 346 -6.56 56.86 54.06
C GLY A 346 -7.58 57.56 53.14
N GLY A 347 -7.13 58.47 52.29
CA GLY A 347 -7.96 59.29 51.40
C GLY A 347 -8.51 60.56 52.04
N GLY A 348 -8.23 60.83 53.32
CA GLY A 348 -8.68 62.03 54.01
C GLY A 348 -7.98 63.30 53.50
N LEU A 349 -8.75 64.34 53.22
CA LEU A 349 -8.27 65.63 52.73
C LEU A 349 -8.39 66.68 53.84
N PHE A 350 -7.30 67.34 54.19
CA PHE A 350 -7.31 68.50 55.09
C PHE A 350 -6.37 69.59 54.59
N VAL A 351 -6.57 70.81 55.08
CA VAL A 351 -5.60 71.90 54.94
C VAL A 351 -5.04 72.24 56.30
N ASN A 352 -3.82 72.75 56.34
CA ASN A 352 -3.16 73.19 57.56
C ASN A 352 -2.43 74.51 57.31
N GLY A 353 -2.21 75.31 58.35
CA GLY A 353 -1.62 76.64 58.23
C GLY A 353 -2.51 77.65 57.48
N VAL A 354 -3.84 77.50 57.51
CA VAL A 354 -4.79 78.40 56.84
C VAL A 354 -5.46 79.37 57.83
N PRO A 355 -5.58 80.67 57.52
CA PRO A 355 -6.32 81.64 58.33
C PRO A 355 -7.83 81.35 58.45
N VAL A 356 -8.45 81.88 59.50
CA VAL A 356 -9.92 81.85 59.64
C VAL A 356 -10.57 82.63 58.48
N ASN A 357 -11.70 82.13 57.99
CA ASN A 357 -12.47 82.68 56.87
C ASN A 357 -11.77 82.67 55.49
N ALA A 358 -10.73 81.85 55.34
CA ALA A 358 -9.98 81.76 54.09
C ALA A 358 -10.74 81.02 52.98
N THR A 359 -10.46 81.44 51.74
CA THR A 359 -10.74 80.66 50.53
C THR A 359 -9.45 80.05 50.00
N CYS A 360 -9.45 78.72 49.81
CA CYS A 360 -8.32 77.94 49.35
C CYS A 360 -8.56 77.38 47.95
N HIS A 361 -7.59 77.55 47.05
CA HIS A 361 -7.56 76.87 45.76
C HIS A 361 -6.64 75.65 45.86
N LEU A 362 -7.21 74.50 45.55
CA LEU A 362 -6.59 73.19 45.72
C LEU A 362 -6.33 72.58 44.35
N ILE A 363 -5.11 72.12 44.13
CA ILE A 363 -4.77 71.23 43.03
C ILE A 363 -3.70 70.25 43.53
N ALA A 364 -3.92 68.96 43.27
CA ALA A 364 -3.01 67.90 43.63
C ALA A 364 -3.02 66.85 42.53
N SER A 365 -1.85 66.35 42.18
CA SER A 365 -1.68 65.23 41.24
C SER A 365 -0.67 64.25 41.80
N TYR A 366 -1.02 62.96 41.79
CA TYR A 366 -0.18 61.87 42.28
C TYR A 366 -0.58 60.55 41.62
N VAL A 367 0.34 59.59 41.64
CA VAL A 367 0.12 58.26 41.06
C VAL A 367 -0.47 57.34 42.12
N VAL A 368 -1.40 56.48 41.70
CA VAL A 368 -2.04 55.43 42.53
C VAL A 368 -1.85 54.05 41.96
#